data_AF-A9DMN4-F1
#
_entry.id   AF-A9DMN4-F1
#
_cell.length_a   1.000
_cell.length_b   1.000
_cell.length_c   1.000
_cell.angle_alpha   90.00
_cell.angle_beta   90.00
_cell.angle_gamma   90.00
#
_symmetry.space_group_name_H-M   'P 1'
#
loop_
_entity.id
_entity.type
_entity.pdbx_description
1 polymer ?
#
loop_
_entity_poly.entity_id
_entity_poly.type
_entity_poly.pdbx_seq_one_letter_code
_entity_poly.pdbx_strand_id
1 'polypeptide(L)'
;MGLDILLQTEIETAFSLEDFDKFSLSREFCNLMCRKDVVEHESELDQIGKITNVDISCFYLMETYPDEDYIEDCLEFAETEAEKEQILAEAKIAKKAIEGNIDLVLQTLHQLLEKLAKIDNLPNLLLPTEFDTLNSKYYFSDFTINKGKGYIDNNFGHDLRNFQRFVANAKSKGNQTVWFTYG
;
A
#
# COMPACT_ATOMS: atom_id res chain seq x y z
N MET A 1 -0.99 20.22 -4.12
CA MET A 1 -1.79 19.01 -4.31
C MET A 1 -0.96 17.87 -3.72
N GLY A 2 -1.54 17.07 -2.85
CA GLY A 2 -0.83 15.94 -2.22
C GLY A 2 -0.95 14.70 -3.11
N LEU A 3 0.01 13.78 -2.99
CA LEU A 3 -0.05 12.47 -3.64
C LEU A 3 -1.00 11.57 -2.84
N ASP A 4 -1.90 10.87 -3.52
CA ASP A 4 -2.79 9.88 -2.94
C ASP A 4 -2.40 8.47 -3.41
N ILE A 5 -2.79 7.46 -2.64
CA ILE A 5 -2.60 6.04 -2.97
C ILE A 5 -3.95 5.35 -3.14
N LEU A 6 -4.08 4.59 -4.22
CA LEU A 6 -5.31 3.88 -4.59
C LEU A 6 -5.03 2.38 -4.71
N LEU A 7 -6.04 1.58 -4.40
CA LEU A 7 -6.02 0.13 -4.60
C LEU A 7 -6.69 -0.22 -5.91
N GLN A 8 -6.01 -1.00 -6.75
CA GLN A 8 -6.47 -1.43 -8.06
C GLN A 8 -6.47 -2.94 -8.20
N THR A 9 -7.31 -3.44 -9.09
CA THR A 9 -7.50 -4.87 -9.36
C THR A 9 -7.76 -5.13 -10.84
N GLU A 10 -7.56 -6.36 -11.29
CA GLU A 10 -7.70 -6.78 -12.69
C GLU A 10 -9.09 -6.51 -13.26
N ILE A 11 -10.11 -6.73 -12.44
CA ILE A 11 -11.50 -6.48 -12.76
C ILE A 11 -11.91 -5.20 -12.05
N GLU A 12 -12.25 -4.19 -12.84
CA GLU A 12 -12.73 -2.92 -12.30
C GLU A 12 -13.94 -3.17 -11.39
N THR A 13 -13.79 -2.72 -10.16
CA THR A 13 -14.81 -2.90 -9.15
C THR A 13 -15.51 -1.57 -8.95
N ALA A 14 -16.75 -1.45 -9.43
CA ALA A 14 -17.55 -0.25 -9.17
C ALA A 14 -17.80 -0.10 -7.66
N PHE A 15 -17.40 1.04 -7.10
CA PHE A 15 -17.60 1.40 -5.70
C PHE A 15 -18.58 2.57 -5.60
N SER A 16 -19.50 2.51 -4.64
CA SER A 16 -20.33 3.65 -4.29
C SER A 16 -19.53 4.70 -3.51
N LEU A 17 -20.04 5.92 -3.40
CA LEU A 17 -19.45 6.94 -2.51
C LEU A 17 -19.39 6.46 -1.04
N GLU A 18 -20.32 5.61 -0.61
CA GLU A 18 -20.30 5.00 0.73
C GLU A 18 -19.26 3.89 0.89
N ASP A 19 -18.75 3.36 -0.21
CA ASP A 19 -17.68 2.37 -0.24
C ASP A 19 -16.30 3.02 -0.21
N PHE A 20 -16.19 4.25 -0.72
CA PHE A 20 -14.95 5.03 -0.68
C PHE A 20 -14.38 5.10 0.75
N ASP A 21 -15.17 5.56 1.73
CA ASP A 21 -14.71 5.67 3.12
C ASP A 21 -14.32 4.32 3.76
N LYS A 22 -14.77 3.19 3.20
CA LYS A 22 -14.53 1.85 3.73
C LYS A 22 -13.34 1.15 3.09
N PHE A 23 -12.88 1.64 1.94
CA PHE A 23 -11.87 0.99 1.10
C PHE A 23 -10.68 1.89 0.80
N SER A 24 -10.81 3.21 0.94
CA SER A 24 -9.73 4.16 0.72
C SER A 24 -8.65 4.05 1.78
N LEU A 25 -7.42 4.38 1.37
CA LEU A 25 -6.27 4.53 2.23
C LEU A 25 -5.99 6.01 2.43
N SER A 26 -5.53 6.37 3.61
CA SER A 26 -5.21 7.76 3.93
C SER A 26 -3.94 8.25 3.23
N ARG A 27 -3.76 9.58 3.23
CA ARG A 27 -2.50 10.20 2.80
C ARG A 27 -1.34 9.82 3.68
N GLU A 28 -1.59 9.59 4.97
CA GLU A 28 -0.58 9.07 5.89
C GLU A 28 -0.12 7.67 5.47
N PHE A 29 -1.01 6.82 4.96
CA PHE A 29 -0.62 5.53 4.38
C PHE A 29 0.22 5.70 3.10
N CYS A 30 -0.16 6.63 2.21
CA CYS A 30 0.65 6.96 1.02
C CYS A 30 2.06 7.40 1.43
N ASN A 31 2.13 8.35 2.37
CA ASN A 31 3.40 8.82 2.90
C ASN A 31 4.22 7.68 3.52
N LEU A 32 3.57 6.76 4.25
CA LEU A 32 4.21 5.60 4.87
C LEU A 32 4.89 4.70 3.83
N MET A 33 4.24 4.42 2.70
CA MET A 33 4.82 3.64 1.61
C MET A 33 6.06 4.35 1.03
N CYS A 34 5.97 5.65 0.79
CA CYS A 34 7.08 6.44 0.26
C CYS A 34 8.29 6.53 1.21
N ARG A 35 8.12 6.32 2.52
CA ARG A 35 9.20 6.51 3.53
C ARG A 35 10.46 5.73 3.19
N LYS A 36 10.32 4.53 2.61
CA LYS A 36 11.43 3.63 2.28
C LYS A 36 12.53 4.30 1.44
N ASP A 37 12.17 5.26 0.59
CA ASP A 37 13.10 5.89 -0.36
C ASP A 37 13.59 7.28 0.09
N VAL A 38 12.99 7.86 1.14
CA VAL A 38 13.31 9.23 1.60
C VAL A 38 14.00 9.30 2.95
N VAL A 39 14.06 8.20 3.71
CA VAL A 39 14.69 8.21 5.04
C VAL A 39 15.98 7.42 5.06
N GLU A 40 16.97 7.94 5.79
CA GLU A 40 18.29 7.29 5.92
C GLU A 40 18.31 6.13 6.92
N HIS A 41 17.23 5.98 7.70
CA HIS A 41 17.06 4.90 8.66
C HIS A 41 16.11 3.82 8.12
N GLU A 42 15.87 2.77 8.90
CA GLU A 42 14.87 1.77 8.55
C GLU A 42 13.46 2.40 8.54
N SER A 43 12.68 2.18 7.48
CA SER A 43 11.33 2.77 7.37
C SER A 43 10.40 2.28 8.48
N GLU A 44 9.37 3.06 8.81
CA GLU A 44 8.41 2.68 9.86
C GLU A 44 7.71 1.36 9.53
N LEU A 45 7.40 1.11 8.26
CA LEU A 45 6.77 -0.12 7.82
C LEU A 45 7.71 -1.33 7.99
N ASP A 46 8.99 -1.19 7.64
CA ASP A 46 10.01 -2.24 7.87
C ASP A 46 10.19 -2.54 9.37
N GLN A 47 10.26 -1.49 10.20
CA GLN A 47 10.30 -1.63 11.66
C GLN A 47 9.07 -2.39 12.18
N ILE A 48 7.87 -2.08 11.67
CA ILE A 48 6.64 -2.80 12.01
C ILE A 48 6.73 -4.27 11.58
N GLY A 49 7.25 -4.56 10.38
CA GLY A 49 7.50 -5.92 9.91
C GLY A 49 8.40 -6.70 10.87
N LYS A 50 9.47 -6.08 11.36
CA LYS A 50 10.37 -6.67 12.37
C LYS A 50 9.71 -6.86 13.74
N ILE A 51 9.05 -5.83 14.26
CA ILE A 51 8.37 -5.86 15.57
C ILE A 51 7.31 -6.97 15.60
N THR A 52 6.56 -7.11 14.51
CA THR A 52 5.51 -8.11 14.39
C THR A 52 6.02 -9.46 13.90
N ASN A 53 7.24 -9.55 13.35
CA ASN A 53 7.73 -10.73 12.63
C ASN A 53 6.72 -11.16 11.54
N VAL A 54 6.28 -10.20 10.73
CA VAL A 54 5.42 -10.39 9.55
C VAL A 54 6.19 -9.91 8.34
N ASP A 55 6.23 -10.73 7.29
CA ASP A 55 6.81 -10.34 6.02
C ASP A 55 5.85 -9.39 5.30
N ILE A 56 6.28 -8.14 5.14
CA ILE A 56 5.53 -7.06 4.48
C ILE A 56 5.93 -6.85 3.02
N SER A 57 6.87 -7.65 2.50
CA SER A 57 7.44 -7.44 1.16
C SER A 57 6.40 -7.43 0.05
N CYS A 58 5.26 -8.11 0.25
CA CYS A 58 4.14 -8.07 -0.68
C CYS A 58 3.57 -6.65 -0.88
N PHE A 59 3.63 -5.76 0.11
CA PHE A 59 3.15 -4.38 -0.05
C PHE A 59 4.08 -3.58 -0.95
N TYR A 60 5.41 -3.74 -0.83
CA TYR A 60 6.35 -3.09 -1.75
C TYR A 60 6.25 -3.66 -3.17
N LEU A 61 6.00 -4.96 -3.30
CA LEU A 61 5.78 -5.56 -4.62
C LEU A 61 4.55 -4.96 -5.32
N MET A 62 3.50 -4.61 -4.58
CA MET A 62 2.32 -3.95 -5.14
C MET A 62 2.59 -2.58 -5.77
N GLU A 63 3.69 -1.91 -5.41
CA GLU A 63 4.10 -0.64 -6.04
C GLU A 63 4.78 -0.84 -7.39
N THR A 64 5.18 -2.07 -7.71
CA THR A 64 5.92 -2.37 -8.94
C THR A 64 5.02 -2.63 -10.14
N TYR A 65 3.70 -2.72 -9.94
CA TYR A 65 2.79 -2.95 -11.07
C TYR A 65 2.90 -1.79 -12.05
N PRO A 66 3.17 -2.06 -13.33
CA PRO A 66 3.42 -0.99 -14.26
C PRO A 66 2.11 -0.31 -14.64
N ASP A 67 2.09 1.00 -14.50
CA ASP A 67 1.03 1.86 -15.00
C ASP A 67 1.08 1.91 -16.54
N GLU A 68 -0.06 1.66 -17.18
CA GLU A 68 -0.13 1.57 -18.65
C GLU A 68 0.11 2.92 -19.29
N ASP A 69 -0.38 4.01 -18.69
CA ASP A 69 -0.14 5.37 -19.16
C ASP A 69 1.37 5.71 -19.09
N TYR A 70 2.02 5.32 -18.00
CA TYR A 70 3.47 5.50 -17.84
C TYR A 70 4.29 4.68 -18.86
N ILE A 71 3.86 3.45 -19.15
CA ILE A 71 4.51 2.63 -20.18
C ILE A 71 4.37 3.30 -21.55
N GLU A 72 3.17 3.79 -21.89
CA GLU A 72 2.91 4.47 -23.16
C GLU A 72 3.81 5.71 -23.32
N ASP A 73 3.89 6.54 -22.28
CA ASP A 73 4.80 7.69 -22.24
C ASP A 73 6.25 7.26 -22.48
N CYS A 74 6.74 6.24 -21.76
CA CYS A 74 8.11 5.75 -21.92
C CYS A 74 8.39 5.23 -23.34
N LEU A 75 7.42 4.57 -23.97
CA LEU A 75 7.53 4.06 -25.34
C LEU A 75 7.55 5.18 -26.38
N GLU A 76 6.85 6.30 -26.14
CA GLU A 76 6.88 7.47 -27.01
C GLU A 76 8.27 8.12 -27.03
N PHE A 77 8.97 8.13 -25.89
CA PHE A 77 10.30 8.73 -25.76
C PHE A 77 11.47 7.78 -26.09
N ALA A 78 11.22 6.50 -26.33
CA ALA A 78 12.26 5.53 -26.66
C ALA A 78 12.88 5.81 -28.05
N GLU A 79 14.21 5.93 -28.11
CA GLU A 79 14.94 6.28 -29.34
C GLU A 79 15.22 5.05 -30.22
N THR A 80 15.23 3.86 -29.61
CA THR A 80 15.55 2.60 -30.31
C THR A 80 14.53 1.50 -30.07
N GLU A 81 14.45 0.55 -30.99
CA GLU A 81 13.62 -0.65 -30.81
C GLU A 81 14.11 -1.52 -29.64
N ALA A 82 15.42 -1.53 -29.36
CA ALA A 82 15.96 -2.25 -28.21
C ALA A 82 15.48 -1.67 -26.87
N GLU A 83 15.37 -0.34 -26.76
CA GLU A 83 14.81 0.33 -25.58
C GLU A 83 13.33 0.01 -25.40
N LYS A 84 12.55 0.01 -26.50
CA LYS A 84 11.13 -0.38 -26.46
C LYS A 84 10.97 -1.83 -25.99
N GLU A 85 11.78 -2.75 -26.53
CA GLU A 85 11.78 -4.15 -26.12
C GLU A 85 12.13 -4.31 -24.63
N GLN A 86 13.08 -3.51 -24.13
CA GLN A 86 13.44 -3.50 -22.72
C GLN A 86 12.29 -3.02 -21.83
N ILE A 87 11.65 -1.89 -22.16
CA ILE A 87 10.50 -1.34 -21.40
C ILE A 87 9.38 -2.38 -21.30
N LEU A 88 9.03 -3.03 -22.42
CA LEU A 88 7.99 -4.05 -22.45
C LEU A 88 8.39 -5.31 -21.67
N ALA A 89 9.67 -5.70 -21.71
CA ALA A 89 10.17 -6.83 -20.95
C ALA A 89 10.11 -6.57 -19.43
N GLU A 90 10.53 -5.38 -18.99
CA GLU A 90 10.48 -4.95 -17.59
C GLU A 90 9.05 -4.90 -17.07
N ALA A 91 8.13 -4.29 -17.82
CA ALA A 91 6.70 -4.26 -17.50
C ALA A 91 6.12 -5.68 -17.36
N LYS A 92 6.48 -6.61 -18.26
CA LYS A 92 6.01 -8.00 -18.19
C LYS A 92 6.56 -8.74 -16.98
N ILE A 93 7.83 -8.51 -16.62
CA ILE A 93 8.44 -9.09 -15.41
C ILE A 93 7.71 -8.58 -14.17
N ALA A 94 7.44 -7.28 -14.09
CA ALA A 94 6.76 -6.66 -12.96
C ALA A 94 5.31 -7.15 -12.81
N LYS A 95 4.52 -7.20 -13.90
CA LYS A 95 3.15 -7.78 -13.88
C LYS A 95 3.18 -9.22 -13.35
N LYS A 96 4.11 -10.03 -13.83
CA LYS A 96 4.24 -11.44 -13.42
C LYS A 96 4.67 -11.61 -11.95
N ALA A 97 5.46 -10.66 -11.41
CA ALA A 97 5.94 -10.74 -10.04
C ALA A 97 4.81 -10.64 -9.00
N ILE A 98 3.70 -9.99 -9.36
CA ILE A 98 2.56 -9.80 -8.46
C ILE A 98 1.31 -10.61 -8.84
N GLU A 99 1.34 -11.31 -9.96
CA GLU A 99 0.20 -12.08 -10.47
C GLU A 99 -0.30 -13.07 -9.40
N GLY A 100 -1.60 -13.00 -9.07
CA GLY A 100 -2.20 -13.89 -8.08
C GLY A 100 -1.87 -13.56 -6.62
N ASN A 101 -1.37 -12.35 -6.32
CA ASN A 101 -0.94 -11.98 -4.96
C ASN A 101 -2.06 -11.80 -3.92
N ILE A 102 -3.34 -11.82 -4.31
CA ILE A 102 -4.45 -11.38 -3.44
C ILE A 102 -4.52 -12.15 -2.11
N ASP A 103 -4.20 -13.45 -2.13
CA ASP A 103 -4.22 -14.31 -0.94
C ASP A 103 -3.07 -14.00 0.01
N LEU A 104 -1.89 -13.75 -0.54
CA LEU A 104 -0.71 -13.36 0.24
C LEU A 104 -0.93 -12.00 0.91
N VAL A 105 -1.46 -11.03 0.17
CA VAL A 105 -1.79 -9.69 0.69
C VAL A 105 -2.82 -9.80 1.81
N LEU A 106 -3.90 -10.56 1.60
CA LEU A 106 -4.95 -10.73 2.60
C LEU A 106 -4.44 -11.41 3.88
N GLN A 107 -3.60 -12.43 3.73
CA GLN A 107 -2.95 -13.11 4.86
C GLN A 107 -2.02 -12.15 5.62
N THR A 108 -1.22 -11.36 4.92
CA THR A 108 -0.30 -10.38 5.51
C THR A 108 -1.06 -9.32 6.30
N LEU A 109 -2.14 -8.77 5.73
CA LEU A 109 -3.03 -7.83 6.42
C LEU A 109 -3.65 -8.43 7.68
N HIS A 110 -4.12 -9.67 7.61
CA HIS A 110 -4.68 -10.37 8.76
C HIS A 110 -3.64 -10.54 9.88
N GLN A 111 -2.42 -10.97 9.55
CA GLN A 111 -1.34 -11.13 10.53
C GLN A 111 -0.92 -9.82 11.17
N LEU A 112 -0.78 -8.74 10.39
CA LEU A 112 -0.48 -7.42 10.92
C LEU A 112 -1.57 -6.95 11.89
N LEU A 113 -2.84 -7.04 11.49
CA LEU A 113 -3.97 -6.66 12.33
C LEU A 113 -3.99 -7.43 13.66
N GLU A 114 -3.82 -8.75 13.62
CA GLU A 114 -3.83 -9.59 14.84
C GLU A 114 -2.66 -9.28 15.78
N LYS A 115 -1.46 -9.04 15.25
CA LYS A 115 -0.27 -8.82 16.06
C LYS A 115 -0.20 -7.41 16.61
N LEU A 116 -0.53 -6.41 15.80
CA LEU A 116 -0.51 -5.00 16.21
C LEU A 116 -1.64 -4.67 17.20
N ALA A 117 -2.78 -5.37 17.15
CA ALA A 117 -3.84 -5.22 18.14
C ALA A 117 -3.40 -5.58 19.58
N LYS A 118 -2.26 -6.26 19.75
CA LYS A 118 -1.69 -6.64 21.06
C LYS A 118 -0.60 -5.68 21.53
N ILE A 119 -0.32 -4.61 20.76
CA ILE A 119 0.73 -3.64 21.04
C ILE A 119 0.08 -2.30 21.38
N ASP A 120 0.04 -1.97 22.67
CA ASP A 120 -0.63 -0.75 23.14
C ASP A 120 0.15 0.54 22.83
N ASN A 121 1.46 0.44 22.60
CA ASN A 121 2.35 1.61 22.52
C ASN A 121 3.30 1.57 21.31
N LEU A 122 2.77 1.19 20.15
CA LEU A 122 3.53 1.11 18.90
C LEU A 122 4.34 2.39 18.58
N PRO A 123 3.82 3.62 18.75
CA PRO A 123 4.59 4.82 18.42
C PRO A 123 5.92 4.93 19.19
N ASN A 124 5.98 4.40 20.41
CA ASN A 124 7.20 4.46 21.24
C ASN A 124 8.20 3.35 20.92
N LEU A 125 7.81 2.36 20.10
CA LEU A 125 8.68 1.29 19.63
C LEU A 125 9.35 1.65 18.30
N LEU A 126 8.81 2.63 17.59
CA LEU A 126 9.37 3.13 16.34
C LEU A 126 10.50 4.13 16.61
N LEU A 127 11.49 4.13 15.74
CA LEU A 127 12.57 5.11 15.77
C LEU A 127 11.99 6.52 15.62
N PRO A 128 12.41 7.48 16.45
CA PRO A 128 12.06 8.87 16.26
C PRO A 128 12.58 9.36 14.92
N THR A 129 11.80 10.18 14.23
CA THR A 129 12.15 10.77 12.95
C THR A 129 12.38 12.26 13.14
N GLU A 130 13.40 12.83 12.50
CA GLU A 130 13.63 14.28 12.57
C GLU A 130 12.57 15.07 11.77
N PHE A 131 11.95 14.41 10.78
CA PHE A 131 10.86 14.92 9.96
C PHE A 131 9.65 13.99 10.05
N ASP A 132 8.72 14.34 10.94
CA ASP A 132 7.48 13.58 11.17
C ASP A 132 6.36 14.02 10.22
N THR A 133 6.49 13.64 8.94
CA THR A 133 5.46 13.87 7.93
C THR A 133 4.22 12.99 8.10
N LEU A 134 4.30 11.99 8.99
CA LEU A 134 3.23 11.04 9.29
C LEU A 134 2.42 11.43 10.53
N ASN A 135 2.88 12.42 11.32
CA ASN A 135 2.39 12.62 12.68
C ASN A 135 2.36 11.28 13.44
N SER A 136 3.50 10.60 13.47
CA SER A 136 3.69 9.19 13.85
C SER A 136 3.04 8.86 15.20
N LYS A 137 3.11 9.80 16.16
CA LYS A 137 2.45 9.66 17.46
C LYS A 137 0.93 9.51 17.31
N TYR A 138 0.30 10.27 16.43
CA TYR A 138 -1.12 10.16 16.15
C TYR A 138 -1.40 8.93 15.27
N TYR A 139 -0.72 8.80 14.15
CA TYR A 139 -1.02 7.80 13.12
C TYR A 139 -0.85 6.35 13.61
N PHE A 140 0.15 6.08 14.46
CA PHE A 140 0.38 4.74 15.02
C PHE A 140 -0.32 4.50 16.37
N SER A 141 -1.16 5.43 16.85
CA SER A 141 -1.88 5.30 18.13
C SER A 141 -3.32 4.79 17.99
N ASP A 142 -3.83 4.22 19.08
CA ASP A 142 -5.19 3.69 19.20
C ASP A 142 -5.55 2.71 18.08
N PHE A 143 -4.66 1.77 17.78
CA PHE A 143 -4.72 0.90 16.61
C PHE A 143 -6.08 0.21 16.40
N THR A 144 -6.76 -0.20 17.47
CA THR A 144 -8.06 -0.88 17.41
C THR A 144 -9.26 0.05 17.21
N ILE A 145 -9.06 1.36 17.32
CA ILE A 145 -10.10 2.39 17.14
C ILE A 145 -10.02 2.92 15.70
N ASN A 146 -11.17 2.97 15.01
CA ASN A 146 -11.27 3.68 13.72
C ASN A 146 -11.26 5.18 13.99
N LYS A 147 -10.15 5.84 13.68
CA LYS A 147 -10.03 7.29 13.66
C LYS A 147 -10.35 7.85 12.28
N GLY A 148 -10.73 9.13 12.21
CA GLY A 148 -10.93 9.80 10.94
C GLY A 148 -12.22 9.42 10.21
N LYS A 149 -12.27 9.77 8.92
CA LYS A 149 -13.39 9.53 8.02
C LYS A 149 -12.94 8.79 6.76
N GLY A 150 -12.34 7.62 6.93
CA GLY A 150 -12.02 6.69 5.85
C GLY A 150 -10.82 7.07 4.99
N TYR A 151 -10.68 8.33 4.59
CA TYR A 151 -9.56 8.85 3.80
C TYR A 151 -8.78 9.98 4.51
N ILE A 152 -9.42 10.66 5.48
CA ILE A 152 -8.82 11.78 6.24
C ILE A 152 -8.69 11.39 7.71
N ASP A 153 -7.55 11.73 8.32
CA ASP A 153 -7.23 11.55 9.74
C ASP A 153 -7.35 10.09 10.21
N ASN A 154 -7.11 9.13 9.33
CA ASN A 154 -7.03 7.73 9.73
C ASN A 154 -5.81 7.50 10.62
N ASN A 155 -5.88 6.44 11.42
CA ASN A 155 -4.68 5.79 11.94
C ASN A 155 -4.34 4.57 11.11
N PHE A 156 -3.13 4.05 11.32
CA PHE A 156 -2.63 2.88 10.61
C PHE A 156 -3.57 1.67 10.73
N GLY A 157 -4.18 1.47 11.91
CA GLY A 157 -5.15 0.40 12.10
C GLY A 157 -6.39 0.55 11.23
N HIS A 158 -6.92 1.76 11.05
CA HIS A 158 -8.05 2.02 10.18
C HIS A 158 -7.68 1.75 8.71
N ASP A 159 -6.50 2.20 8.27
CA ASP A 159 -6.02 1.93 6.91
C ASP A 159 -5.87 0.43 6.64
N LEU A 160 -5.26 -0.34 7.55
CA LEU A 160 -5.14 -1.79 7.37
C LEU A 160 -6.51 -2.49 7.32
N ARG A 161 -7.51 -2.01 8.07
CA ARG A 161 -8.88 -2.54 8.00
C ARG A 161 -9.58 -2.15 6.70
N ASN A 162 -9.38 -0.93 6.20
CA ASN A 162 -9.88 -0.50 4.89
C ASN A 162 -9.27 -1.34 3.78
N PHE A 163 -7.95 -1.50 3.82
CA PHE A 163 -7.19 -2.32 2.89
C PHE A 163 -7.69 -3.78 2.90
N GLN A 164 -7.81 -4.39 4.08
CA GLN A 164 -8.33 -5.76 4.20
C GLN A 164 -9.75 -5.88 3.65
N ARG A 165 -10.62 -4.91 3.93
CA ARG A 165 -11.98 -4.88 3.40
C ARG A 165 -12.01 -4.82 1.88
N PHE A 166 -11.18 -3.97 1.27
CA PHE A 166 -11.06 -3.86 -0.18
C PHE A 166 -10.59 -5.19 -0.78
N VAL A 167 -9.48 -5.75 -0.28
CA VAL A 167 -8.87 -6.98 -0.81
C VAL A 167 -9.84 -8.16 -0.69
N ALA A 168 -10.53 -8.29 0.45
CA ALA A 168 -11.53 -9.33 0.63
C ALA A 168 -12.73 -9.15 -0.33
N ASN A 169 -13.18 -7.91 -0.56
CA ASN A 169 -14.24 -7.61 -1.51
C ASN A 169 -13.82 -7.95 -2.94
N ALA A 170 -12.65 -7.50 -3.37
CA ALA A 170 -12.06 -7.81 -4.66
C ALA A 170 -11.98 -9.32 -4.90
N LYS A 171 -11.46 -10.07 -3.93
CA LYS A 171 -11.38 -11.53 -3.99
C LYS A 171 -12.75 -12.18 -4.16
N SER A 172 -13.75 -11.73 -3.41
CA SER A 172 -15.13 -12.26 -3.53
C SER A 172 -15.78 -12.00 -4.89
N LYS A 173 -15.27 -11.01 -5.64
CA LYS A 173 -15.68 -10.70 -7.01
C LYS A 173 -14.85 -11.43 -8.07
N GLY A 174 -13.91 -12.28 -7.67
CA GLY A 174 -13.12 -13.12 -8.56
C GLY A 174 -11.75 -12.58 -8.95
N ASN A 175 -11.36 -11.39 -8.47
CA ASN A 175 -10.00 -10.86 -8.68
C ASN A 175 -8.94 -11.77 -8.06
N GLN A 176 -7.79 -11.90 -8.73
CA GLN A 176 -6.65 -12.67 -8.25
C GLN A 176 -5.45 -11.78 -7.92
N THR A 177 -5.39 -10.59 -8.50
CA THR A 177 -4.27 -9.65 -8.32
C THR A 177 -4.77 -8.30 -7.81
N VAL A 178 -4.00 -7.69 -6.90
CA VAL A 178 -4.20 -6.34 -6.35
C VAL A 178 -2.89 -5.56 -6.34
N TRP A 179 -2.92 -4.27 -6.65
CA TRP A 179 -1.73 -3.39 -6.66
C TRP A 179 -2.07 -1.97 -6.23
N PHE A 180 -1.02 -1.15 -6.06
CA PHE A 180 -1.15 0.27 -5.76
C PHE A 180 -1.02 1.12 -7.02
N THR A 181 -1.78 2.21 -7.09
CA THR A 181 -1.54 3.31 -8.03
C THR A 181 -1.51 4.63 -7.27
N TYR A 182 -0.88 5.65 -7.86
CA TYR A 182 -0.67 6.96 -7.25
C TYR A 182 -1.29 8.06 -8.11
N GLY A 183 -1.92 9.07 -7.50
CA GLY A 183 -2.64 10.15 -8.22
C GLY A 183 -2.98 11.37 -7.39
#